data_AF-A0A2Z5UJ01-F1
#
_entry.id   AF-A0A2Z5UJ01-F1
#
_cell.length_a   1.000
_cell.length_b   1.000
_cell.length_c   1.000
_cell.angle_alpha   90.00
_cell.angle_beta   90.00
_cell.angle_gamma   90.00
#
_symmetry.space_group_name_H-M   'P 1'
#
loop_
_entity.id
_entity.type
_entity.pdbx_description
1 polymer ?
#
loop_
_entity_poly.entity_id
_entity_poly.type
_entity_poly.pdbx_seq_one_letter_code
_entity_poly.pdbx_strand_id
1 'polypeptide(L)' 'MNEGTTIAGQIERLIVRLDGAAVCDACVTDRLNLWVTAQANVVTRALGGTRGFERQKDECTLCGSTRTVIRRTAR' A
#
# COMPACT_ATOMS: atom_id res chain seq x y z
N MET A 1 14.13 6.28 14.87
CA MET A 1 14.37 6.00 13.44
C MET A 1 13.22 6.62 12.66
N ASN A 2 13.48 7.29 11.53
CA ASN A 2 12.49 8.11 10.81
C ASN A 2 11.54 7.28 9.93
N GLU A 3 10.69 6.48 10.56
CA GLU A 3 9.55 5.75 9.95
C GLU A 3 8.49 6.74 9.38
N GLY A 4 8.64 8.01 9.72
CA GLY A 4 7.93 9.18 9.20
C GLY A 4 8.24 9.57 7.75
N THR A 5 9.44 9.28 7.24
CA THR A 5 9.96 9.98 6.05
C THR A 5 10.02 9.10 4.80
N THR A 6 10.13 7.78 4.93
CA THR A 6 10.24 6.87 3.76
C THR A 6 8.88 6.58 3.13
N ILE A 7 8.85 6.34 1.81
CA ILE A 7 7.62 5.95 1.10
C ILE A 7 7.02 4.67 1.70
N ALA A 8 7.87 3.71 2.11
CA ALA A 8 7.43 2.50 2.79
C ALA A 8 6.65 2.82 4.09
N GLY A 9 7.24 3.63 4.98
CA GLY A 9 6.58 4.00 6.23
C GLY A 9 5.33 4.87 6.04
N GLN A 10 5.23 5.61 4.93
CA GLN A 10 4.02 6.33 4.55
C GLN A 10 2.90 5.37 4.08
N ILE A 11 3.25 4.36 3.27
CA ILE A 11 2.32 3.32 2.82
C ILE A 11 1.83 2.49 4.01
N GLU A 12 2.72 2.08 4.90
CA GLU A 12 2.36 1.33 6.11
C GLU A 12 1.38 2.12 6.97
N ARG A 13 1.65 3.41 7.22
CA ARG A 13 0.73 4.28 7.97
C ARG A 13 -0.61 4.49 7.26
N LEU A 14 -0.63 4.60 5.92
CA LEU A 14 -1.87 4.70 5.16
C LEU A 14 -2.72 3.45 5.35
N ILE A 15 -2.15 2.26 5.19
CA ILE A 15 -2.86 0.99 5.33
C ILE A 15 -3.31 0.76 6.77
N VAL A 16 -2.47 1.06 7.77
CA VAL A 16 -2.83 0.96 9.19
C VAL A 16 -3.99 1.89 9.55
N ARG A 17 -4.03 3.12 9.01
CA ARG A 17 -5.15 4.06 9.19
C ARG A 17 -6.45 3.59 8.56
N LEU A 18 -6.35 2.72 7.54
CA LEU A 18 -7.49 2.08 6.89
C LEU A 18 -7.78 0.69 7.51
N ASP A 19 -7.37 0.46 8.76
CA ASP A 19 -7.58 -0.80 9.49
C ASP A 19 -7.03 -2.04 8.76
N GLY A 20 -5.95 -1.88 8.00
CA GLY A 20 -5.34 -2.97 7.24
C GLY A 20 -5.99 -3.25 5.89
N ALA A 21 -6.91 -2.40 5.41
CA ALA A 21 -7.66 -2.60 4.18
C ALA A 21 -6.78 -2.74 2.91
N ALA A 22 -7.38 -3.35 1.89
CA ALA A 22 -6.82 -3.54 0.56
C ALA A 22 -6.80 -2.23 -0.24
N VAL A 23 -5.59 -1.77 -0.62
CA VAL A 23 -5.42 -0.54 -1.41
C VAL A 23 -4.54 -0.79 -2.62
N CYS A 24 -4.98 -0.35 -3.81
CA CYS A 24 -4.19 -0.48 -5.04
C CYS A 24 -3.09 0.58 -5.18
N ASP A 25 -2.05 0.27 -5.96
CA ASP A 25 -0.90 1.17 -6.17
C ASP A 25 -1.32 2.56 -6.69
N ALA A 26 -2.38 2.65 -7.50
CA ALA A 26 -2.89 3.92 -8.01
C ALA A 26 -3.46 4.79 -6.88
N CYS A 27 -4.26 4.22 -5.97
CA CYS A 27 -4.80 4.96 -4.83
C CYS A 27 -3.70 5.30 -3.81
N VAL A 28 -2.69 4.44 -3.64
CA VAL A 28 -1.50 4.78 -2.84
C VAL A 28 -0.77 5.98 -3.45
N THR A 29 -0.57 5.98 -4.77
CA THR A 29 0.09 7.05 -5.51
C THR A 29 -0.63 8.38 -5.32
N ASP A 30 -1.95 8.37 -5.48
CA ASP A 30 -2.81 9.53 -5.27
C ASP A 30 -2.75 10.04 -3.82
N ARG A 31 -2.97 9.16 -2.83
CA ARG A 31 -3.03 9.53 -1.40
C ARG A 31 -1.70 9.99 -0.81
N LEU A 32 -0.58 9.50 -1.35
CA LEU A 32 0.76 9.90 -0.93
C LEU A 32 1.37 10.97 -1.84
N ASN A 33 0.60 11.48 -2.81
CA ASN A 33 1.04 12.45 -3.82
C ASN A 33 2.37 12.03 -4.49
N LEU A 34 2.49 10.73 -4.79
CA LEU A 34 3.65 10.19 -5.49
C LEU A 34 3.57 10.56 -6.97
N TRP A 35 4.71 10.79 -7.59
CA TRP A 35 4.74 11.33 -8.93
C TRP A 35 4.31 10.31 -9.99
N VAL A 36 4.65 9.03 -9.77
CA VAL A 36 4.31 7.94 -10.69
C VAL A 36 3.96 6.67 -9.94
N THR A 37 2.99 5.91 -10.47
CA THR A 37 2.53 4.63 -9.90
C THR A 37 3.65 3.59 -9.80
N ALA A 38 4.70 3.72 -10.60
CA ALA A 38 5.88 2.86 -10.53
C ALA A 38 6.63 2.99 -9.18
N GLN A 39 6.65 4.18 -8.56
CA GLN A 39 7.24 4.36 -7.23
C GLN A 39 6.45 3.58 -6.18
N ALA A 40 5.12 3.69 -6.20
CA ALA A 40 4.26 2.88 -5.35
C ALA A 40 4.51 1.40 -5.60
N ASN A 41 4.53 0.95 -6.87
CA ASN A 41 4.68 -0.46 -7.22
C ASN A 41 5.98 -1.09 -6.70
N VAL A 42 7.12 -0.40 -6.86
CA VAL A 42 8.41 -0.88 -6.36
C VAL A 42 8.37 -1.06 -4.84
N VAL A 43 7.83 -0.08 -4.13
CA VAL A 43 7.80 -0.09 -2.66
C VAL A 43 6.78 -1.11 -2.14
N THR A 44 5.58 -1.17 -2.73
CA THR A 44 4.57 -2.14 -2.33
C THR A 44 5.02 -3.57 -2.64
N ARG A 45 5.79 -3.83 -3.72
CA ARG A 45 6.42 -5.15 -3.97
C ARG A 45 7.39 -5.54 -2.85
N ALA A 46 8.26 -4.63 -2.44
CA ALA A 46 9.19 -4.87 -1.34
C ALA A 46 8.47 -5.12 0.00
N LEU A 47 7.39 -4.37 0.26
CA LEU A 47 6.54 -4.56 1.43
C LEU A 47 5.78 -5.89 1.39
N GLY A 48 5.16 -6.26 0.26
CA GLY A 48 4.35 -7.47 0.15
C GLY A 48 5.10 -8.79 0.30
N GLY A 49 6.44 -8.76 0.30
CA GLY A 49 7.28 -9.92 0.63
C GLY A 49 7.79 -9.94 2.07
N THR A 50 7.47 -8.93 2.88
CA THR A 50 8.02 -8.75 4.24
C THR A 50 6.97 -8.15 5.21
N ARG A 51 7.26 -8.12 6.52
CA ARG A 51 6.58 -7.25 7.51
C ARG A 51 5.05 -7.39 7.69
N GLY A 52 4.44 -8.52 7.33
CA GLY A 52 3.01 -8.73 7.56
C GLY A 52 2.10 -7.92 6.62
N PHE A 53 2.63 -7.57 5.45
CA PHE A 53 1.84 -7.09 4.32
C PHE A 53 1.82 -8.16 3.24
N GLU A 54 0.70 -8.24 2.54
CA GLU A 54 0.54 -9.13 1.40
C GLU A 54 0.07 -8.35 0.18
N ARG A 55 0.47 -8.86 -0.99
CA ARG A 55 -0.01 -8.36 -2.28
C ARG A 55 -0.80 -9.43 -2.99
N GLN A 56 -2.01 -9.08 -3.38
CA GLN A 56 -2.90 -9.97 -4.11
C GLN A 56 -3.77 -9.17 -5.07
N LYS A 57 -4.48 -9.87 -5.97
CA LYS A 57 -5.56 -9.27 -6.73
C LYS A 57 -6.81 -9.31 -5.86
N ASP A 58 -7.34 -8.14 -5.54
CA ASP A 58 -8.55 -7.98 -4.73
C ASP A 58 -9.20 -6.63 -5.07
N GLU A 59 -10.38 -6.39 -4.52
CA GLU A 59 -11.05 -5.09 -4.60
C GLU A 59 -10.31 -4.03 -3.77
N CYS A 60 -10.03 -2.88 -4.37
CA CYS A 60 -9.47 -1.75 -3.66
C CYS A 60 -10.57 -1.04 -2.86
N THR A 61 -10.44 -0.97 -1.54
CA THR A 61 -11.40 -0.31 -0.65
C THR A 61 -11.57 1.19 -0.94
N LEU A 62 -10.58 1.84 -1.59
CA LEU A 62 -10.66 3.26 -1.93
C LEU A 62 -11.35 3.57 -3.26
N CYS A 63 -11.27 2.67 -4.26
CA CYS A 63 -11.81 2.95 -5.60
C CYS A 63 -12.79 1.88 -6.13
N GLY A 64 -13.04 0.81 -5.37
CA GLY A 64 -13.92 -0.29 -5.75
C GLY A 64 -13.44 -1.12 -6.94
N SER A 65 -12.28 -0.84 -7.52
CA SER A 65 -11.76 -1.59 -8.67
C SER A 65 -10.95 -2.80 -8.22
N THR A 66 -11.20 -3.96 -8.83
CA THR A 66 -10.35 -5.15 -8.67
C THR A 66 -9.00 -4.95 -9.35
N ARG A 67 -7.92 -4.86 -8.56
CA ARG A 67 -6.56 -4.61 -9.03
C ARG A 67 -5.56 -5.31 -8.12
N THR A 68 -4.27 -5.22 -8.44
CA THR A 68 -3.24 -5.61 -7.47
C THR A 68 -3.25 -4.61 -6.32
N VAL A 69 -3.61 -5.10 -5.14
CA VAL A 69 -3.68 -4.34 -3.90
C VAL A 69 -2.54 -4.74 -2.96
N ILE A 70 -2.27 -3.89 -1.98
CA ILE A 70 -1.51 -4.21 -0.79
C ILE A 70 -2.43 -4.06 0.43
N ARG A 71 -2.36 -5.01 1.36
CA ARG A 71 -3.11 -5.02 2.63
C ARG A 71 -2.26 -5.55 3.76
N ARG A 72 -2.68 -5.34 5.01
CA ARG A 72 -2.08 -6.05 6.14
C ARG A 72 -2.59 -7.49 6.14
N THR A 73 -1.66 -8.42 6.31
CA THR A 73 -2.00 -9.81 6.60
C THR A 73 -2.56 -9.83 8.02
N ALA A 74 -3.83 -10.23 8.17
CA ALA A 74 -4.40 -10.51 9.48
C ALA A 74 -3.71 -11.78 9.99
N ARG A 75 -2.78 -11.62 10.93
CA ARG A 75 -2.21 -12.73 11.70
C ARG A 75 -2.87 -12.77 13.06
#